data_AF-A0A0D3ILG5-F1
#
_entry.id   AF-A0A0D3ILG5-F1
#
_cell.length_a   1.000
_cell.length_b   1.000
_cell.length_c   1.000
_cell.angle_alpha   90.00
_cell.angle_beta   90.00
_cell.angle_gamma   90.00
#
_symmetry.space_group_name_H-M   'P 1'
#
loop_
_entity.id
_entity.type
_entity.pdbx_description
1 polymer ?
#
loop_
_entity_poly.entity_id
_entity_poly.type
_entity_poly.pdbx_seq_one_letter_code
_entity_poly.pdbx_strand_id
1 'polypeptide(L)'
;MPSAGGGGADREVVLEAAAGGFGEDRLWRTRAFGMDLSQTKRTTIERPAAPPGLDPNPQRVVPSGGVAREAAAGTLGSISGFPQLLRPKRTFFVITHVLAPAEGLHGPHRRIRARYSDFGYLLVWGYIADLPMALSEYELERERNIAANKRHLASLGLDGPFFPPTKRAAVRRQRPSADPDWLPRRSGRRGSRNEPSDDSASGDEASGEEASGDESDGDDIPKPVRATKKPPPKPTPQPVRESTPAPAIVIEAAKTGRSKCRRCLEPIQQGEKRVGMESWMVGRQVMVWQHPACFLDGVAISTETSGRGKCKLTKAPFVAGERRISCTAHTTTSNFKLAAVAPSLRALLALVPGRKLEHIEGYGLLDAEEAALLKQAGGNEEVAAVPAVGATPEQTEAVEAGPAAAQGGSQPKKGAVSRAKGRVAWRFAGHVCFGTLLPAQETKTHCYARTHKGNTKTLTKGGASWWLV
;
A
#
# COMPACT_ATOMS: atom_id res chain seq x y z
N MET A 1 -11.35 64.24 72.51
CA MET A 1 -12.69 64.15 71.89
C MET A 1 -12.65 63.05 70.85
N PRO A 2 -13.57 62.05 70.92
CA PRO A 2 -13.56 60.86 70.07
C PRO A 2 -14.53 60.97 68.88
N SER A 3 -14.30 60.21 67.81
CA SER A 3 -15.28 59.74 66.81
C SER A 3 -14.61 58.67 65.95
N ALA A 4 -14.97 57.39 66.11
CA ALA A 4 -16.01 56.65 65.37
C ALA A 4 -15.41 56.03 64.08
N GLY A 5 -15.59 54.75 63.71
CA GLY A 5 -16.44 53.66 64.17
C GLY A 5 -16.90 52.82 62.96
N GLY A 6 -16.94 51.49 63.08
CA GLY A 6 -17.61 50.54 62.17
C GLY A 6 -16.67 49.81 61.18
N GLY A 7 -16.56 48.48 61.11
CA GLY A 7 -17.43 47.39 61.57
C GLY A 7 -18.30 46.87 60.42
N GLY A 8 -17.79 45.94 59.60
CA GLY A 8 -18.52 45.30 58.52
C GLY A 8 -18.46 43.78 58.67
N ALA A 9 -19.61 43.19 59.01
CA ALA A 9 -19.81 41.78 59.28
C ALA A 9 -20.21 40.97 58.03
N ASP A 10 -19.95 39.67 58.14
CA ASP A 10 -20.28 38.58 57.25
C ASP A 10 -21.75 38.56 56.80
N ARG A 11 -21.98 38.05 55.58
CA ARG A 11 -23.32 37.69 55.11
C ARG A 11 -23.29 36.38 54.32
N GLU A 12 -23.68 35.32 55.03
CA GLU A 12 -24.19 34.05 54.51
C GLU A 12 -25.34 34.28 53.52
N VAL A 13 -25.32 33.54 52.41
CA VAL A 13 -26.46 33.40 51.49
C VAL A 13 -26.91 31.95 51.53
N VAL A 14 -28.03 31.72 52.21
CA VAL A 14 -28.84 30.50 52.17
C VAL A 14 -29.82 30.63 51.01
N LEU A 15 -29.87 29.60 50.14
CA LEU A 15 -30.90 29.44 49.11
C LEU A 15 -31.77 28.24 49.49
N GLU A 16 -32.99 28.52 49.95
CA GLU A 16 -34.08 27.56 50.05
C GLU A 16 -35.06 27.71 48.87
N ALA A 17 -35.64 26.57 48.52
CA ALA A 17 -36.57 26.35 47.42
C ALA A 17 -37.98 26.89 47.71
N ALA A 18 -38.67 27.33 46.66
CA ALA A 18 -40.13 27.52 46.69
C ALA A 18 -40.77 26.84 45.48
N ALA A 19 -41.82 26.09 45.78
CA ALA A 19 -42.70 25.38 44.86
C ALA A 19 -43.91 26.24 44.45
N GLY A 20 -44.57 25.82 43.36
CA GLY A 20 -45.84 26.35 42.84
C GLY A 20 -45.66 26.81 41.39
N GLY A 21 -46.31 26.26 40.37
CA GLY A 21 -47.65 25.67 40.30
C GLY A 21 -48.50 26.57 39.40
N PHE A 22 -48.55 26.29 38.09
CA PHE A 22 -49.54 26.86 37.18
C PHE A 22 -49.79 25.89 36.03
N GLY A 23 -51.08 25.61 35.79
CA GLY A 23 -51.57 24.67 34.81
C GLY A 23 -52.06 25.33 33.52
N GLU A 24 -52.76 24.46 32.77
CA GLU A 24 -53.63 24.67 31.62
C GLU A 24 -53.03 24.63 30.20
N ASP A 25 -53.38 23.50 29.57
CA ASP A 25 -54.06 23.41 28.28
C ASP A 25 -53.31 23.74 26.99
N ARG A 26 -52.95 22.66 26.28
CA ARG A 26 -53.37 22.48 24.88
C ARG A 26 -53.36 21.01 24.46
N LEU A 27 -54.57 20.51 24.21
CA LEU A 27 -54.87 19.27 23.50
C LEU A 27 -54.10 19.16 22.17
N TRP A 28 -53.36 18.06 22.00
CA TRP A 28 -53.28 17.37 20.71
C TRP A 28 -53.52 15.87 20.91
N ARG A 29 -54.54 15.38 20.22
CA ARG A 29 -55.01 13.99 20.23
C ARG A 29 -53.94 13.04 19.69
N THR A 30 -53.49 12.09 20.49
CA THR A 30 -52.89 10.84 20.00
C THR A 30 -53.95 9.74 20.00
N ARG A 31 -54.29 9.26 18.80
CA ARG A 31 -55.03 8.00 18.58
C ARG A 31 -54.21 6.84 19.16
N ALA A 32 -54.74 6.18 20.18
CA ALA A 32 -54.28 4.88 20.61
C ALA A 32 -54.76 3.81 19.62
N PHE A 33 -53.82 3.14 18.96
CA PHE A 33 -54.07 1.80 18.43
C PHE A 33 -53.78 0.81 19.57
N GLY A 34 -54.83 0.24 20.14
CA GLY A 34 -54.72 -0.91 21.03
C GLY A 34 -54.32 -2.13 20.21
N MET A 35 -53.09 -2.61 20.41
CA MET A 35 -52.71 -3.96 20.01
C MET A 35 -52.65 -4.83 21.26
N ASP A 36 -53.60 -5.76 21.29
CA ASP A 36 -53.78 -6.83 22.25
C ASP A 36 -52.53 -7.74 22.26
N LEU A 37 -51.82 -7.75 23.39
CA LEU A 37 -50.66 -8.61 23.65
C LEU A 37 -51.08 -9.89 24.39
N SER A 38 -52.11 -10.56 23.88
CA SER A 38 -52.43 -11.93 24.26
C SER A 38 -52.18 -12.85 23.06
N GLN A 39 -51.48 -13.96 23.30
CA GLN A 39 -51.12 -15.03 22.35
C GLN A 39 -49.81 -14.87 21.58
N THR A 40 -48.68 -15.05 22.27
CA THR A 40 -47.52 -15.76 21.68
C THR A 40 -47.35 -17.10 22.41
N LYS A 41 -47.96 -18.14 21.84
CA LYS A 41 -47.65 -19.54 22.17
C LYS A 41 -46.17 -19.77 21.83
N ARG A 42 -45.34 -19.95 22.87
CA ARG A 42 -44.01 -20.54 22.74
C ARG A 42 -44.17 -22.00 22.29
N THR A 43 -43.88 -22.27 21.03
CA THR A 43 -43.54 -23.62 20.57
C THR A 43 -42.13 -23.93 21.03
N THR A 44 -42.03 -24.59 22.18
CA THR A 44 -40.83 -25.30 22.62
C THR A 44 -40.59 -26.44 21.63
N ILE A 45 -39.65 -26.27 20.72
CA ILE A 45 -39.12 -27.40 19.93
C ILE A 45 -38.15 -28.12 20.86
N GLU A 46 -38.60 -29.24 21.41
CA GLU A 46 -37.73 -30.20 22.09
C GLU A 46 -36.70 -30.74 21.10
N ARG A 47 -35.42 -30.49 21.38
CA ARG A 47 -34.30 -31.16 20.73
C ARG A 47 -34.22 -32.59 21.28
N PRO A 48 -34.19 -33.63 20.42
CA PRO A 48 -33.96 -34.99 20.89
C PRO A 48 -32.56 -35.11 21.52
N ALA A 49 -32.51 -35.86 22.61
CA ALA A 49 -31.31 -36.16 23.38
C ALA A 49 -30.21 -36.77 22.49
N ALA A 50 -28.99 -36.27 22.65
CA ALA A 50 -27.81 -36.86 22.05
C ALA A 50 -27.48 -38.21 22.75
N PRO A 51 -27.03 -39.23 22.01
CA PRO A 51 -26.63 -40.51 22.60
C PRO A 51 -25.38 -40.33 23.49
N PRO A 52 -25.30 -41.05 24.63
CA PRO A 52 -24.14 -41.01 25.50
C PRO A 52 -23.03 -41.89 24.90
N GLY A 53 -21.84 -41.31 24.73
CA GLY A 53 -20.64 -42.06 24.40
C GLY A 53 -19.81 -41.37 23.33
N LEU A 54 -18.92 -40.48 23.77
CA LEU A 54 -17.63 -40.21 23.15
C LEU A 54 -16.80 -39.41 24.16
N ASP A 55 -15.61 -39.93 24.46
CA ASP A 55 -14.71 -39.55 25.53
C ASP A 55 -14.29 -38.06 25.51
N PRO A 56 -14.10 -37.42 26.68
CA PRO A 56 -13.46 -36.12 26.74
C PRO A 56 -11.96 -36.25 26.46
N ASN A 57 -11.57 -35.65 25.33
CA ASN A 57 -10.23 -35.25 24.94
C ASN A 57 -9.39 -34.76 26.15
N PRO A 58 -8.25 -35.37 26.49
CA PRO A 58 -7.47 -34.99 27.66
C PRO A 58 -6.83 -33.61 27.46
N GLN A 59 -7.11 -32.72 28.42
CA GLN A 59 -6.50 -31.42 28.55
C GLN A 59 -4.97 -31.54 28.60
N ARG A 60 -4.31 -30.87 27.65
CA ARG A 60 -2.86 -30.70 27.64
C ARG A 60 -2.47 -29.68 28.72
N VAL A 61 -2.11 -30.19 29.89
CA VAL A 61 -1.50 -29.42 30.97
C VAL A 61 -0.11 -28.97 30.51
N VAL A 62 0.13 -27.67 30.48
CA VAL A 62 1.46 -27.07 30.28
C VAL A 62 2.04 -26.79 31.67
N PRO A 63 3.18 -27.36 32.08
CA PRO A 63 3.78 -27.00 33.35
C PRO A 63 4.49 -25.65 33.24
N SER A 64 4.08 -24.74 34.12
CA SER A 64 4.79 -23.54 34.52
C SER A 64 6.13 -23.90 35.17
N GLY A 65 7.23 -23.66 34.48
CA GLY A 65 8.58 -23.74 35.02
C GLY A 65 9.15 -22.34 35.24
N GLY A 66 8.88 -21.76 36.40
CA GLY A 66 9.66 -20.64 36.93
C GLY A 66 10.80 -21.17 37.77
N VAL A 67 12.04 -20.81 37.44
CA VAL A 67 13.18 -20.95 38.36
C VAL A 67 14.04 -19.69 38.25
N ALA A 68 14.12 -18.99 39.38
CA ALA A 68 15.02 -17.89 39.66
C ALA A 68 16.48 -18.40 39.82
N ARG A 69 17.45 -17.56 39.45
CA ARG A 69 18.80 -17.47 40.03
C ARG A 69 19.46 -16.23 39.45
N GLU A 70 19.53 -15.14 40.22
CA GLU A 70 20.61 -14.78 41.15
C GLU A 70 21.89 -14.28 40.48
N ALA A 71 22.29 -13.11 41.00
CA ALA A 71 23.45 -12.29 40.71
C ALA A 71 24.80 -13.02 40.64
N ALA A 72 25.65 -12.53 39.73
CA ALA A 72 27.08 -12.44 39.98
C ALA A 72 27.63 -11.21 39.25
N ALA A 73 27.98 -10.19 40.03
CA ALA A 73 28.84 -9.11 39.62
C ALA A 73 30.25 -9.65 39.38
N GLY A 74 30.86 -9.27 38.25
CA GLY A 74 32.22 -9.65 37.89
C GLY A 74 32.85 -8.56 37.05
N THR A 75 33.48 -7.61 37.73
CA THR A 75 34.48 -6.68 37.23
C THR A 75 35.52 -7.38 36.36
N LEU A 76 35.66 -6.99 35.09
CA LEU A 76 36.83 -7.32 34.28
C LEU A 76 37.52 -6.04 33.83
N GLY A 77 38.77 -5.93 34.31
CA GLY A 77 39.65 -4.81 34.16
C GLY A 77 40.20 -4.64 32.75
N SER A 78 40.60 -3.39 32.54
CA SER A 78 41.48 -2.92 31.48
C SER A 78 42.76 -3.75 31.40
N ILE A 79 43.03 -4.34 30.22
CA ILE A 79 44.34 -4.88 29.86
C ILE A 79 44.81 -4.13 28.63
N SER A 80 45.68 -3.15 28.87
CA SER A 80 46.60 -2.58 27.90
C SER A 80 47.75 -3.56 27.67
N GLY A 81 47.93 -4.00 26.43
CA GLY A 81 49.02 -4.91 26.07
C GLY A 81 48.99 -5.35 24.62
N PHE A 82 49.37 -4.45 23.71
CA PHE A 82 49.58 -4.75 22.30
C PHE A 82 51.06 -5.18 22.10
N PRO A 83 51.37 -6.46 21.78
CA PRO A 83 52.72 -6.80 21.35
C PRO A 83 52.85 -6.58 19.84
N GLN A 84 53.85 -5.78 19.47
CA GLN A 84 54.31 -5.64 18.09
C GLN A 84 54.89 -6.97 17.60
N LEU A 85 54.15 -7.68 16.74
CA LEU A 85 54.67 -8.86 16.03
C LEU A 85 55.12 -8.48 14.61
N LEU A 86 56.43 -8.38 14.50
CA LEU A 86 57.33 -8.91 13.46
C LEU A 86 56.76 -9.12 12.04
N ARG A 87 57.39 -8.41 11.10
CA ARG A 87 57.25 -8.51 9.64
C ARG A 87 57.48 -9.95 9.14
N PRO A 88 56.63 -10.51 8.25
CA PRO A 88 56.91 -11.79 7.63
C PRO A 88 57.99 -11.64 6.55
N LYS A 89 59.06 -12.44 6.67
CA LYS A 89 60.07 -12.63 5.63
C LYS A 89 59.43 -13.37 4.45
N ARG A 90 59.66 -12.86 3.24
CA ARG A 90 59.28 -13.52 1.97
C ARG A 90 60.11 -14.80 1.79
N THR A 91 59.50 -15.95 2.02
CA THR A 91 60.00 -17.24 1.53
C THR A 91 59.33 -17.56 0.19
N PHE A 92 60.14 -17.66 -0.87
CA PHE A 92 59.72 -18.14 -2.18
C PHE A 92 59.55 -19.66 -2.10
N PHE A 93 58.31 -20.14 -2.26
CA PHE A 93 58.04 -21.56 -2.54
C PHE A 93 58.05 -21.77 -4.05
N VAL A 94 59.03 -22.52 -4.55
CA VAL A 94 59.05 -23.04 -5.92
C VAL A 94 58.36 -24.40 -5.89
N ILE A 95 57.09 -24.43 -6.29
CA ILE A 95 56.37 -25.69 -6.52
C ILE A 95 56.74 -26.14 -7.94
N THR A 96 57.65 -27.10 -8.03
CA THR A 96 57.85 -27.91 -9.23
C THR A 96 57.24 -29.28 -8.97
N HIS A 97 56.50 -29.80 -9.95
CA HIS A 97 55.76 -31.07 -9.97
C HIS A 97 54.41 -31.11 -9.25
N VAL A 98 53.31 -30.98 -10.01
CA VAL A 98 52.24 -32.00 -10.18
C VAL A 98 51.38 -31.56 -11.39
N LEU A 99 51.64 -32.13 -12.56
CA LEU A 99 50.65 -32.22 -13.65
C LEU A 99 50.82 -33.58 -14.33
N ALA A 100 49.84 -34.45 -14.14
CA ALA A 100 49.61 -35.59 -15.02
C ALA A 100 48.85 -35.09 -16.28
N PRO A 101 49.13 -35.62 -17.47
CA PRO A 101 48.51 -35.15 -18.71
C PRO A 101 47.11 -35.73 -18.87
N ALA A 102 46.11 -34.86 -19.04
CA ALA A 102 44.83 -35.25 -19.61
C ALA A 102 44.97 -35.21 -21.13
N GLU A 103 44.99 -36.39 -21.74
CA GLU A 103 44.93 -36.57 -23.19
C GLU A 103 43.56 -36.11 -23.72
N GLY A 104 43.55 -35.39 -24.85
CA GLY A 104 42.35 -35.28 -25.68
C GLY A 104 41.72 -33.90 -25.86
N LEU A 105 42.49 -32.85 -26.17
CA LEU A 105 41.94 -31.64 -26.81
C LEU A 105 42.89 -31.11 -27.88
N HIS A 106 42.57 -31.37 -29.15
CA HIS A 106 43.26 -30.79 -30.30
C HIS A 106 42.64 -29.43 -30.63
N GLY A 107 43.36 -28.34 -30.36
CA GLY A 107 42.99 -26.99 -30.77
C GLY A 107 44.19 -26.03 -30.69
N PRO A 108 44.30 -25.05 -31.61
CA PRO A 108 45.49 -24.20 -31.71
C PRO A 108 45.69 -23.35 -30.44
N HIS A 109 46.84 -23.55 -29.78
CA HIS A 109 47.25 -22.86 -28.57
C HIS A 109 47.26 -21.33 -28.74
N ARG A 110 46.29 -20.62 -28.14
CA ARG A 110 46.47 -19.21 -27.78
C ARG A 110 47.09 -19.12 -26.40
N ARG A 111 48.20 -18.38 -26.27
CA ARG A 111 48.85 -18.07 -24.99
C ARG A 111 47.92 -17.18 -24.16
N ILE A 112 47.20 -17.76 -23.21
CA ILE A 112 46.46 -17.00 -22.19
C ILE A 112 47.44 -16.67 -21.05
N ARG A 113 47.79 -15.38 -20.93
CA ARG A 113 48.46 -14.86 -19.73
C ARG A 113 47.40 -14.67 -18.63
N ALA A 114 47.18 -15.70 -17.83
CA ALA A 114 46.40 -15.56 -16.59
C ALA A 114 47.24 -14.79 -15.56
N ARG A 115 46.65 -13.76 -14.95
CA ARG A 115 47.29 -13.00 -13.86
C ARG A 115 47.07 -13.75 -12.55
N TYR A 116 48.05 -13.67 -11.65
CA TYR A 116 48.08 -14.35 -10.35
C TYR A 116 46.87 -14.04 -9.42
N SER A 117 46.04 -13.05 -9.76
CA SER A 117 44.80 -12.71 -9.04
C SER A 117 43.65 -13.72 -9.26
N ASP A 118 43.68 -14.49 -10.33
CA ASP A 118 42.52 -15.30 -10.74
C ASP A 118 42.51 -16.69 -10.08
N PHE A 119 43.67 -17.15 -9.60
CA PHE A 119 43.79 -18.44 -8.89
C PHE A 119 43.34 -18.36 -7.41
N GLY A 120 43.40 -17.19 -6.79
CA GLY A 120 42.93 -17.01 -5.40
C GLY A 120 41.41 -17.12 -5.26
N TYR A 121 40.65 -16.78 -6.29
CA TYR A 121 39.18 -16.81 -6.25
C TYR A 121 38.59 -18.23 -6.37
N LEU A 122 39.26 -19.13 -7.09
CA LEU A 122 38.76 -20.49 -7.30
C LEU A 122 38.93 -21.40 -6.07
N LEU A 123 40.00 -21.21 -5.28
CA LEU A 123 40.20 -21.98 -4.05
C LEU A 123 39.27 -21.55 -2.90
N VAL A 124 38.87 -20.28 -2.84
CA VAL A 124 37.93 -19.79 -1.83
C VAL A 124 36.48 -20.16 -2.17
N TRP A 125 36.11 -20.17 -3.46
CA TRP A 125 34.76 -20.60 -3.88
C TRP A 125 34.56 -22.12 -3.82
N GLY A 126 35.61 -22.91 -4.07
CA GLY A 126 35.55 -24.38 -3.89
C GLY A 126 35.27 -24.79 -2.44
N TYR A 127 35.76 -24.03 -1.46
CA TYR A 127 35.58 -24.36 -0.03
C TYR A 127 34.23 -23.90 0.56
N ILE A 128 33.51 -22.99 -0.12
CA ILE A 128 32.19 -22.49 0.33
C ILE A 128 31.05 -23.30 -0.30
N ALA A 129 31.27 -23.98 -1.42
CA ALA A 129 30.23 -24.74 -2.13
C ALA A 129 29.86 -26.09 -1.47
N ASP A 130 30.71 -26.64 -0.60
CA ASP A 130 30.52 -27.97 0.02
C ASP A 130 30.09 -27.93 1.49
N LEU A 131 29.80 -26.74 2.04
CA LEU A 131 29.14 -26.68 3.35
C LEU A 131 27.63 -26.88 3.12
N PRO A 132 27.03 -28.00 3.58
CA PRO A 132 25.58 -28.15 3.54
C PRO A 132 25.00 -27.06 4.41
N MET A 133 24.45 -26.01 3.80
CA MET A 133 23.60 -25.09 4.52
C MET A 133 22.40 -25.90 4.97
N ALA A 134 22.43 -26.32 6.24
CA ALA A 134 21.30 -26.97 6.88
C ALA A 134 20.12 -26.01 6.73
N LEU A 135 19.20 -26.34 5.83
CA LEU A 135 17.93 -25.65 5.69
C LEU A 135 17.30 -25.60 7.08
N SER A 136 16.74 -24.44 7.43
CA SER A 136 16.02 -24.31 8.69
C SER A 136 14.90 -25.36 8.75
N GLU A 137 14.53 -25.81 9.95
CA GLU A 137 13.46 -26.82 10.14
C GLU A 137 12.15 -26.41 9.44
N TYR A 138 11.90 -25.09 9.38
CA TYR A 138 10.80 -24.49 8.63
C TYR A 138 10.88 -24.71 7.11
N GLU A 139 12.07 -24.57 6.51
CA GLU A 139 12.28 -24.77 5.07
C GLU A 139 12.11 -26.25 4.70
N LEU A 140 12.62 -27.17 5.53
CA LEU A 140 12.37 -28.61 5.40
C LEU A 140 10.87 -28.95 5.44
N GLU A 141 10.14 -28.37 6.38
CA GLU A 141 8.70 -28.59 6.49
C GLU A 141 7.92 -27.98 5.31
N ARG A 142 8.36 -26.81 4.81
CA ARG A 142 7.80 -26.20 3.60
C ARG A 142 8.03 -27.09 2.37
N GLU A 143 9.21 -27.68 2.22
CA GLU A 143 9.51 -28.59 1.11
C GLU A 143 8.69 -29.88 1.17
N ARG A 144 8.50 -30.45 2.37
CA ARG A 144 7.59 -31.60 2.58
C ARG A 144 6.16 -31.29 2.15
N ASN A 145 5.65 -30.12 2.53
CA ASN A 145 4.31 -29.67 2.13
C ASN A 145 4.19 -29.46 0.62
N ILE A 146 5.22 -28.89 -0.03
CA ILE A 146 5.27 -28.76 -1.50
C ILE A 146 5.26 -30.15 -2.16
N ALA A 147 6.04 -31.10 -1.65
CA ALA A 147 6.09 -32.46 -2.18
C ALA A 147 4.76 -33.21 -2.00
N ALA A 148 4.11 -33.07 -0.84
CA ALA A 148 2.79 -33.65 -0.56
C ALA A 148 1.71 -33.08 -1.51
N ASN A 149 1.69 -31.76 -1.71
CA ASN A 149 0.77 -31.12 -2.63
C ASN A 149 1.01 -31.56 -4.08
N LYS A 150 2.27 -31.71 -4.51
CA LYS A 150 2.59 -32.24 -5.84
C LYS A 150 2.09 -33.67 -6.03
N ARG A 151 2.26 -34.56 -5.03
CA ARG A 151 1.72 -35.92 -5.06
C ARG A 151 0.20 -35.93 -5.14
N HIS A 152 -0.46 -35.03 -4.39
CA HIS A 152 -1.91 -34.92 -4.44
C HIS A 152 -2.41 -34.41 -5.80
N LEU A 153 -1.77 -33.38 -6.38
CA LEU A 153 -2.09 -32.90 -7.72
C LEU A 153 -1.89 -33.99 -8.78
N ALA A 154 -0.84 -34.80 -8.65
CA ALA A 154 -0.60 -35.94 -9.53
C ALA A 154 -1.69 -37.02 -9.39
N SER A 155 -2.16 -37.32 -8.16
CA SER A 155 -3.27 -38.26 -7.95
C SER A 155 -4.59 -37.78 -8.58
N LEU A 156 -4.73 -36.48 -8.81
CA LEU A 156 -5.90 -35.87 -9.47
C LEU A 156 -5.70 -35.72 -10.99
N GLY A 157 -4.54 -36.08 -11.54
CA GLY A 157 -4.20 -35.86 -12.96
C GLY A 157 -4.04 -34.38 -13.34
N LEU A 158 -3.73 -33.52 -12.37
CA LEU A 158 -3.60 -32.06 -12.53
C LEU A 158 -2.13 -31.59 -12.52
N ASP A 159 -1.18 -32.51 -12.55
CA ASP A 159 0.26 -32.29 -12.59
C ASP A 159 0.78 -31.90 -13.99
N GLY A 160 -0.07 -31.96 -15.01
CA GLY A 160 0.23 -31.44 -16.33
C GLY A 160 0.34 -29.90 -16.34
N PRO A 161 1.20 -29.32 -17.18
CA PRO A 161 1.24 -27.88 -17.35
C PRO A 161 -0.13 -27.42 -17.83
N PHE A 162 -0.80 -26.62 -16.99
CA PHE A 162 -2.06 -25.97 -17.34
C PHE A 162 -1.76 -24.89 -18.38
N PHE A 163 -1.45 -25.31 -19.61
CA PHE A 163 -1.49 -24.43 -20.75
C PHE A 163 -2.98 -24.19 -21.01
N PRO A 164 -3.54 -23.01 -20.70
CA PRO A 164 -4.83 -22.67 -21.25
C PRO A 164 -4.70 -22.90 -22.76
N PRO A 165 -5.64 -23.60 -23.42
CA PRO A 165 -5.53 -23.88 -24.84
C PRO A 165 -5.25 -22.53 -25.50
N THR A 166 -4.00 -22.35 -25.96
CA THR A 166 -3.65 -21.17 -26.71
C THR A 166 -4.63 -21.21 -27.86
N LYS A 167 -5.58 -20.26 -27.90
CA LYS A 167 -6.48 -20.10 -29.04
C LYS A 167 -5.55 -20.18 -30.23
N ARG A 168 -5.57 -21.31 -30.96
CA ARG A 168 -4.80 -21.47 -32.17
C ARG A 168 -5.24 -20.26 -32.98
N ALA A 169 -4.38 -19.26 -33.09
CA ALA A 169 -4.64 -18.12 -33.93
C ALA A 169 -4.95 -18.78 -35.26
N ALA A 170 -6.21 -18.69 -35.70
CA ALA A 170 -6.64 -19.30 -36.94
C ALA A 170 -5.57 -18.90 -37.95
N VAL A 171 -4.86 -19.91 -38.46
CA VAL A 171 -3.84 -19.70 -39.49
C VAL A 171 -4.57 -18.94 -40.56
N ARG A 172 -4.26 -17.64 -40.64
CA ARG A 172 -4.85 -16.74 -41.61
C ARG A 172 -4.37 -17.33 -42.93
N ARG A 173 -5.22 -18.15 -43.57
CA ARG A 173 -4.97 -18.71 -44.88
C ARG A 173 -4.45 -17.55 -45.71
N GLN A 174 -3.17 -17.59 -46.06
CA GLN A 174 -2.62 -16.64 -47.00
C GLN A 174 -3.43 -16.87 -48.26
N ARG A 175 -4.30 -15.91 -48.61
CA ARG A 175 -4.93 -15.90 -49.92
C ARG A 175 -3.78 -15.94 -50.93
N PRO A 176 -3.75 -16.91 -51.86
CA PRO A 176 -2.74 -16.91 -52.91
C PRO A 176 -2.81 -15.57 -53.64
N SER A 177 -1.71 -14.83 -53.58
CA SER A 177 -1.53 -13.57 -54.30
C SER A 177 -1.31 -13.90 -55.77
N ALA A 178 -2.39 -13.94 -56.54
CA ALA A 178 -2.34 -14.05 -58.00
C ALA A 178 -3.17 -12.94 -58.66
N ASP A 179 -3.25 -11.77 -58.03
CA ASP A 179 -3.85 -10.59 -58.63
C ASP A 179 -2.78 -9.49 -58.77
N PRO A 180 -2.19 -9.31 -59.97
CA PRO A 180 -1.10 -8.36 -60.20
C PRO A 180 -1.53 -6.88 -60.11
N ASP A 181 -2.84 -6.59 -60.00
CA ASP A 181 -3.36 -5.22 -59.94
C ASP A 181 -3.78 -4.75 -58.53
N TRP A 182 -3.46 -5.52 -57.48
CA TRP A 182 -3.79 -5.10 -56.11
C TRP A 182 -2.89 -3.96 -55.62
N LEU A 183 -3.32 -2.71 -55.85
CA LEU A 183 -2.72 -1.54 -55.22
C LEU A 183 -3.18 -1.41 -53.75
N PRO A 184 -2.27 -1.40 -52.76
CA PRO A 184 -2.64 -1.20 -51.37
C PRO A 184 -3.24 0.21 -51.19
N ARG A 185 -4.57 0.28 -51.09
CA ARG A 185 -5.29 1.48 -50.66
C ARG A 185 -4.78 1.84 -49.26
N ARG A 186 -3.95 2.89 -49.17
CA ARG A 186 -3.60 3.54 -47.91
C ARG A 186 -4.89 4.00 -47.24
N SER A 187 -5.38 3.24 -46.27
CA SER A 187 -6.42 3.71 -45.36
C SER A 187 -5.80 4.79 -44.48
N GLY A 188 -5.90 6.04 -44.96
CA GLY A 188 -5.61 7.22 -44.17
C GLY A 188 -6.50 7.20 -42.92
N ARG A 189 -5.87 7.00 -41.77
CA ARG A 189 -6.48 7.12 -40.46
C ARG A 189 -6.88 8.59 -40.25
N ARG A 190 -8.04 8.98 -40.78
CA ARG A 190 -8.67 10.27 -40.47
C ARG A 190 -8.93 10.31 -38.97
N GLY A 191 -8.26 11.25 -38.29
CA GLY A 191 -8.59 11.61 -36.92
C GLY A 191 -9.99 12.19 -36.87
N SER A 192 -10.85 11.64 -36.00
CA SER A 192 -12.14 12.24 -35.70
C SER A 192 -11.90 13.54 -34.94
N ARG A 193 -11.99 14.66 -35.67
CA ARG A 193 -12.23 15.97 -35.08
C ARG A 193 -13.73 16.04 -34.80
N ASN A 194 -14.09 16.10 -33.53
CA ASN A 194 -15.43 16.50 -33.11
C ASN A 194 -15.62 17.96 -33.50
N GLU A 195 -16.58 18.25 -34.38
CA GLU A 195 -17.30 19.52 -34.47
C GLU A 195 -18.74 19.25 -34.94
N PRO A 196 -19.67 20.19 -34.65
CA PRO A 196 -21.05 19.89 -34.31
C PRO A 196 -21.98 19.75 -35.53
N SER A 197 -23.11 19.12 -35.23
CA SER A 197 -24.24 18.82 -36.11
C SER A 197 -24.90 20.08 -36.69
N ASP A 198 -25.11 20.06 -38.00
CA ASP A 198 -26.20 20.78 -38.67
C ASP A 198 -26.88 19.85 -39.68
N ASP A 199 -28.20 19.97 -39.71
CA ASP A 199 -29.16 19.25 -40.51
C ASP A 199 -28.96 19.42 -42.03
N SER A 200 -29.30 18.39 -42.82
CA SER A 200 -30.22 18.48 -43.99
C SER A 200 -30.13 17.27 -44.93
N ALA A 201 -31.27 16.58 -45.03
CA ALA A 201 -31.99 16.14 -46.24
C ALA A 201 -31.32 15.38 -47.41
N SER A 202 -32.12 14.42 -47.92
CA SER A 202 -32.16 13.81 -49.28
C SER A 202 -31.01 12.86 -49.66
N GLY A 203 -31.20 11.76 -50.36
CA GLY A 203 -32.34 11.15 -51.03
C GLY A 203 -31.87 9.89 -51.77
N ASP A 204 -32.82 9.00 -52.04
CA ASP A 204 -32.97 8.05 -53.15
C ASP A 204 -31.83 7.15 -53.68
N GLU A 205 -32.14 5.84 -53.59
CA GLU A 205 -32.17 4.83 -54.68
C GLU A 205 -30.87 4.24 -55.29
N ALA A 206 -31.10 3.05 -55.87
CA ALA A 206 -30.24 2.16 -56.66
C ALA A 206 -29.46 1.08 -55.86
N SER A 207 -29.98 -0.14 -55.74
CA SER A 207 -30.06 -1.24 -56.74
C SER A 207 -28.71 -1.91 -57.04
N GLY A 208 -28.70 -3.25 -56.97
CA GLY A 208 -27.52 -4.07 -57.25
C GLY A 208 -27.57 -5.43 -56.57
N GLU A 209 -28.45 -6.30 -57.08
CA GLU A 209 -28.38 -7.75 -56.94
C GLU A 209 -27.03 -8.26 -57.47
N GLU A 210 -26.47 -9.32 -56.88
CA GLU A 210 -25.91 -10.46 -57.62
C GLU A 210 -25.44 -11.54 -56.61
N ALA A 211 -25.74 -12.78 -56.98
CA ALA A 211 -25.66 -13.98 -56.18
C ALA A 211 -24.28 -14.65 -56.24
N SER A 212 -23.93 -15.38 -55.18
CA SER A 212 -23.17 -16.66 -55.19
C SER A 212 -22.99 -17.07 -53.72
N GLY A 213 -23.50 -18.19 -53.22
CA GLY A 213 -23.49 -19.52 -53.82
C GLY A 213 -22.26 -20.26 -53.31
N ASP A 214 -22.28 -20.67 -52.03
CA ASP A 214 -21.35 -21.69 -51.52
C ASP A 214 -22.05 -22.50 -50.43
N GLU A 215 -22.54 -23.66 -50.84
CA GLU A 215 -23.10 -24.72 -50.02
C GLU A 215 -21.96 -25.36 -49.21
N SER A 216 -22.04 -25.30 -47.89
CA SER A 216 -21.27 -26.19 -47.03
C SER A 216 -22.19 -26.75 -45.96
N ASP A 217 -22.81 -27.88 -46.33
CA ASP A 217 -23.39 -28.84 -45.40
C ASP A 217 -22.38 -29.18 -44.30
N GLY A 218 -22.82 -29.08 -43.04
CA GLY A 218 -21.97 -29.34 -41.88
C GLY A 218 -22.68 -29.06 -40.56
N ASP A 219 -23.63 -29.93 -40.24
CA ASP A 219 -24.18 -30.23 -38.91
C ASP A 219 -24.91 -29.08 -38.18
N ASP A 220 -26.21 -28.98 -38.48
CA ASP A 220 -27.23 -28.27 -37.70
C ASP A 220 -27.38 -28.90 -36.30
N ILE A 221 -26.53 -28.48 -35.37
CA ILE A 221 -26.88 -28.47 -33.96
C ILE A 221 -27.82 -27.26 -33.78
N PRO A 222 -29.12 -27.44 -33.44
CA PRO A 222 -30.01 -26.30 -33.22
C PRO A 222 -29.45 -25.47 -32.06
N LYS A 223 -28.82 -24.34 -32.40
CA LYS A 223 -28.40 -23.34 -31.44
C LYS A 223 -29.68 -22.90 -30.72
N PRO A 224 -29.75 -22.97 -29.37
CA PRO A 224 -30.91 -22.50 -28.66
C PRO A 224 -31.13 -21.05 -29.06
N VAL A 225 -32.30 -20.79 -29.65
CA VAL A 225 -32.76 -19.46 -30.02
C VAL A 225 -32.68 -18.62 -28.74
N ARG A 226 -31.60 -17.87 -28.62
CA ARG A 226 -31.37 -16.99 -27.49
C ARG A 226 -32.36 -15.86 -27.69
N ALA A 227 -33.54 -16.02 -27.11
CA ALA A 227 -34.58 -15.02 -27.07
C ALA A 227 -33.90 -13.68 -26.80
N THR A 228 -33.90 -12.80 -27.79
CA THR A 228 -33.42 -11.43 -27.72
C THR A 228 -34.38 -10.70 -26.80
N LYS A 229 -34.25 -10.97 -25.49
CA LYS A 229 -34.85 -10.16 -24.44
C LYS A 229 -34.25 -8.78 -24.63
N LYS A 230 -35.08 -7.90 -25.20
CA LYS A 230 -34.89 -6.46 -25.26
C LYS A 230 -34.25 -6.04 -23.93
N PRO A 231 -33.04 -5.45 -23.94
CA PRO A 231 -32.37 -5.10 -22.70
C PRO A 231 -33.34 -4.23 -21.89
N PRO A 232 -33.55 -4.56 -20.60
CA PRO A 232 -34.45 -3.78 -19.76
C PRO A 232 -34.00 -2.31 -19.81
N PRO A 233 -34.96 -1.36 -19.84
CA PRO A 233 -34.64 0.06 -19.87
C PRO A 233 -33.62 0.35 -18.77
N LYS A 234 -32.51 1.01 -19.16
CA LYS A 234 -31.46 1.44 -18.23
C LYS A 234 -32.14 2.09 -17.03
N PRO A 235 -31.89 1.63 -15.79
CA PRO A 235 -32.53 2.19 -14.63
C PRO A 235 -32.27 3.70 -14.62
N THR A 236 -33.36 4.46 -14.63
CA THR A 236 -33.36 5.92 -14.52
C THR A 236 -32.44 6.29 -13.35
N PRO A 237 -31.43 7.17 -13.55
CA PRO A 237 -30.49 7.53 -12.50
C PRO A 237 -31.28 8.05 -11.30
N GLN A 238 -31.24 7.29 -10.20
CA GLN A 238 -31.85 7.72 -8.95
C GLN A 238 -31.22 9.05 -8.55
N PRO A 239 -32.01 10.02 -8.04
CA PRO A 239 -31.50 11.29 -7.56
C PRO A 239 -30.37 10.99 -6.56
N VAL A 240 -29.17 11.44 -6.90
CA VAL A 240 -27.96 11.28 -6.09
C VAL A 240 -28.23 12.00 -4.79
N ARG A 241 -28.67 11.27 -3.76
CA ARG A 241 -28.74 11.78 -2.39
C ARG A 241 -27.34 12.30 -2.08
N GLU A 242 -27.25 13.57 -1.72
CA GLU A 242 -26.02 14.19 -1.22
C GLU A 242 -25.53 13.33 -0.06
N SER A 243 -24.55 12.49 -0.36
CA SER A 243 -23.99 11.54 0.58
C SER A 243 -22.99 12.32 1.40
N THR A 244 -23.28 12.46 2.69
CA THR A 244 -22.32 12.95 3.66
C THR A 244 -20.98 12.22 3.41
N PRO A 245 -19.85 12.95 3.24
CA PRO A 245 -18.59 12.33 2.87
C PRO A 245 -18.24 11.27 3.90
N ALA A 246 -18.09 10.03 3.44
CA ALA A 246 -17.78 8.91 4.31
C ALA A 246 -16.51 9.22 5.12
N PRO A 247 -16.51 8.95 6.44
CA PRO A 247 -15.35 9.22 7.27
C PRO A 247 -14.16 8.39 6.81
N ALA A 248 -13.02 9.04 6.57
CA ALA A 248 -11.81 8.38 6.09
C ALA A 248 -11.20 7.40 7.11
N ILE A 249 -11.46 7.64 8.41
CA ILE A 249 -11.09 6.77 9.52
C ILE A 249 -12.39 6.36 10.22
N VAL A 250 -12.66 5.06 10.24
CA VAL A 250 -13.87 4.47 10.84
C VAL A 250 -13.48 3.80 12.15
N ILE A 251 -14.09 4.21 13.25
CA ILE A 251 -13.89 3.58 14.56
C ILE A 251 -15.19 2.87 14.92
N GLU A 252 -15.18 1.53 14.93
CA GLU A 252 -16.38 0.74 15.27
C GLU A 252 -16.03 -0.47 16.13
N ALA A 253 -17.04 -1.03 16.81
CA ALA A 253 -16.91 -2.35 17.41
C ALA A 253 -16.96 -3.43 16.31
N ALA A 254 -16.10 -4.44 16.41
CA ALA A 254 -16.02 -5.50 15.43
C ALA A 254 -17.33 -6.29 15.38
N LYS A 255 -18.04 -6.25 14.25
CA LYS A 255 -19.30 -6.99 14.06
C LYS A 255 -19.10 -8.51 14.11
N THR A 256 -17.91 -8.98 13.74
CA THR A 256 -17.53 -10.41 13.74
C THR A 256 -16.08 -10.55 14.15
N GLY A 257 -15.69 -11.69 14.74
CA GLY A 257 -14.30 -12.02 15.09
C GLY A 257 -13.43 -12.51 13.93
N ARG A 258 -13.84 -12.26 12.66
CA ARG A 258 -13.13 -12.75 11.47
C ARG A 258 -12.04 -11.78 10.97
N SER A 259 -12.02 -10.54 11.45
CA SER A 259 -11.00 -9.56 11.09
C SER A 259 -9.68 -9.84 11.80
N LYS A 260 -8.57 -9.66 11.09
CA LYS A 260 -7.21 -9.69 11.66
C LYS A 260 -6.60 -8.31 11.57
N CYS A 261 -5.92 -7.85 12.61
CA CYS A 261 -5.18 -6.60 12.60
C CYS A 261 -4.07 -6.67 11.54
N ARG A 262 -4.03 -5.74 10.60
CA ARG A 262 -3.00 -5.76 9.54
C ARG A 262 -1.59 -5.35 9.97
N ARG A 263 -1.41 -4.94 11.23
CA ARG A 263 -0.09 -4.58 11.78
C ARG A 263 0.54 -5.75 12.54
N CYS A 264 -0.13 -6.27 13.57
CA CYS A 264 0.37 -7.39 14.37
C CYS A 264 -0.09 -8.78 13.88
N LEU A 265 -1.03 -8.85 12.94
CA LEU A 265 -1.61 -10.09 12.37
C LEU A 265 -2.48 -10.92 13.33
N GLU A 266 -2.71 -10.42 14.54
CA GLU A 266 -3.59 -11.06 15.53
C GLU A 266 -5.08 -10.87 15.17
N PRO A 267 -5.95 -11.82 15.55
CA PRO A 267 -7.39 -11.71 15.35
C PRO A 267 -7.99 -10.63 16.27
N ILE A 268 -8.93 -9.85 15.73
CA ILE A 268 -9.70 -8.86 16.48
C ILE A 268 -11.02 -9.52 16.90
N GLN A 269 -11.30 -9.56 18.20
CA GLN A 269 -12.46 -10.27 18.73
C GLN A 269 -13.78 -9.55 18.41
N GLN A 270 -14.89 -10.29 18.33
CA GLN A 270 -16.22 -9.68 18.15
C GLN A 270 -16.54 -8.76 19.33
N GLY A 271 -17.05 -7.56 19.04
CA GLY A 271 -17.33 -6.52 20.03
C GLY A 271 -16.12 -5.64 20.38
N GLU A 272 -14.90 -6.07 20.07
CA GLU A 272 -13.69 -5.28 20.31
C GLU A 272 -13.64 -4.04 19.40
N LYS A 273 -13.19 -2.90 19.93
CA LYS A 273 -13.04 -1.67 19.15
C LYS A 273 -11.91 -1.83 18.14
N ARG A 274 -12.18 -1.50 16.88
CA ARG A 274 -11.21 -1.55 15.79
C ARG A 274 -11.27 -0.30 14.95
N VAL A 275 -10.15 -0.03 14.28
CA VAL A 275 -9.96 1.13 13.41
C VAL A 275 -9.87 0.66 11.98
N GLY A 276 -10.73 1.22 11.13
CA GLY A 276 -10.80 0.97 9.71
C GLY A 276 -10.25 2.16 8.92
N MET A 277 -9.37 1.92 7.96
CA MET A 277 -8.99 2.90 6.94
C MET A 277 -9.02 2.26 5.56
N GLU A 278 -9.43 3.01 4.54
CA GLU A 278 -9.40 2.54 3.15
C GLU A 278 -7.95 2.36 2.66
N SER A 279 -7.66 1.19 2.11
CA SER A 279 -6.39 0.86 1.48
C SER A 279 -6.63 0.21 0.12
N TRP A 280 -5.71 0.41 -0.82
CA TRP A 280 -5.74 -0.33 -2.08
C TRP A 280 -5.09 -1.69 -1.89
N MET A 281 -5.83 -2.77 -2.10
CA MET A 281 -5.33 -4.15 -2.00
C MET A 281 -5.86 -4.99 -3.16
N VAL A 282 -4.96 -5.66 -3.87
CA VAL A 282 -5.30 -6.58 -4.98
C VAL A 282 -6.21 -5.92 -6.02
N GLY A 283 -5.90 -4.68 -6.41
CA GLY A 283 -6.64 -3.97 -7.46
C GLY A 283 -7.99 -3.38 -7.04
N ARG A 284 -8.34 -3.39 -5.75
CA ARG A 284 -9.60 -2.83 -5.22
C ARG A 284 -9.38 -2.03 -3.94
N GLN A 285 -10.27 -1.06 -3.69
CA GLN A 285 -10.35 -0.39 -2.39
C GLN A 285 -10.98 -1.34 -1.38
N VAL A 286 -10.31 -1.53 -0.24
CA VAL A 286 -10.78 -2.38 0.85
C VAL A 286 -10.52 -1.66 2.17
N MET A 287 -11.47 -1.77 3.09
CA MET A 287 -11.28 -1.29 4.45
C MET A 287 -10.34 -2.23 5.21
N VAL A 288 -9.21 -1.71 5.66
CA VAL A 288 -8.21 -2.42 6.46
C VAL A 288 -8.48 -2.17 7.93
N TRP A 289 -8.66 -3.25 8.69
CA TRP A 289 -8.88 -3.21 10.14
C TRP A 289 -7.57 -3.37 10.92
N GLN A 290 -7.42 -2.58 11.98
CA GLN A 290 -6.31 -2.63 12.93
C GLN A 290 -6.82 -2.44 14.37
N HIS A 291 -6.06 -2.94 15.35
CA HIS A 291 -6.26 -2.54 16.75
C HIS A 291 -5.98 -1.04 16.90
N PRO A 292 -6.68 -0.34 17.81
CA PRO A 292 -6.45 1.08 18.06
C PRO A 292 -4.99 1.42 18.37
N ALA A 293 -4.32 0.63 19.22
CA ALA A 293 -2.91 0.83 19.55
C ALA A 293 -1.99 0.66 18.32
N CYS A 294 -2.20 -0.41 17.54
CA CYS A 294 -1.43 -0.67 16.34
C CYS A 294 -1.62 0.38 15.24
N PHE A 295 -2.80 1.01 15.17
CA PHE A 295 -3.05 2.10 14.24
C PHE A 295 -2.28 3.36 14.65
N LEU A 296 -2.25 3.69 15.95
CA LEU A 296 -1.49 4.83 16.48
C LEU A 296 0.02 4.71 16.21
N ASP A 297 0.58 3.50 16.23
CA ASP A 297 2.00 3.26 15.84
C ASP A 297 2.27 3.59 14.35
N GLY A 298 1.24 3.69 13.52
CA GLY A 298 1.32 4.07 12.10
C GLY A 298 0.98 5.54 11.84
N VAL A 299 0.77 6.34 12.89
CA VAL A 299 0.52 7.79 12.79
C VAL A 299 1.84 8.52 12.95
N ALA A 300 2.13 9.40 11.99
CA ALA A 300 3.30 10.27 12.04
C ALA A 300 2.91 11.70 11.61
N ILE A 301 3.57 12.69 12.20
CA ILE A 301 3.44 14.10 11.84
C ILE A 301 4.63 14.44 10.95
N SER A 302 4.36 15.03 9.78
CA SER A 302 5.40 15.45 8.83
C SER A 302 5.08 16.84 8.28
N THR A 303 6.11 17.57 7.87
CA THR A 303 5.95 18.83 7.14
C THR A 303 5.84 18.54 5.65
N GLU A 304 4.85 19.12 4.98
CA GLU A 304 4.70 19.00 3.53
C GLU A 304 5.79 19.81 2.82
N THR A 305 6.67 19.15 2.06
CA THR A 305 7.74 19.84 1.32
C THR A 305 7.34 20.24 -0.09
N SER A 306 6.34 19.56 -0.69
CA SER A 306 6.05 19.68 -2.11
C SER A 306 4.85 20.60 -2.41
N GLY A 307 3.91 20.72 -1.48
CA GLY A 307 2.62 21.40 -1.67
C GLY A 307 1.68 20.71 -2.68
N ARG A 308 2.08 19.56 -3.23
CA ARG A 308 1.29 18.82 -4.23
C ARG A 308 0.28 17.87 -3.60
N GLY A 309 0.42 17.58 -2.31
CA GLY A 309 -0.50 16.69 -1.60
C GLY A 309 -1.87 17.33 -1.39
N LYS A 310 -2.87 16.48 -1.15
CA LYS A 310 -4.22 16.91 -0.76
C LYS A 310 -4.67 16.11 0.46
N CYS A 311 -5.41 16.76 1.35
CA CYS A 311 -6.04 16.13 2.49
C CYS A 311 -7.01 15.05 2.03
N LYS A 312 -6.88 13.82 2.53
CA LYS A 312 -7.73 12.71 2.11
C LYS A 312 -9.20 12.92 2.53
N LEU A 313 -9.46 13.61 3.65
CA LEU A 313 -10.80 13.89 4.16
C LEU A 313 -11.43 15.11 3.47
N THR A 314 -10.82 16.29 3.58
CA THR A 314 -11.39 17.54 3.07
C THR A 314 -11.11 17.79 1.58
N LYS A 315 -10.22 17.01 0.96
CA LYS A 315 -9.69 17.22 -0.41
C LYS A 315 -8.95 18.55 -0.64
N ALA A 316 -8.83 19.39 0.39
CA ALA A 316 -8.08 20.64 0.32
C ALA A 316 -6.57 20.37 0.08
N PRO A 317 -5.90 21.16 -0.76
CA PRO A 317 -4.46 21.04 -0.96
C PRO A 317 -3.68 21.41 0.31
N PHE A 318 -2.48 20.85 0.44
CA PHE A 318 -1.52 21.26 1.47
C PHE A 318 -0.66 22.41 0.94
N VAL A 319 -0.33 23.37 1.81
CA VAL A 319 0.67 24.40 1.51
C VAL A 319 2.06 23.83 1.81
N ALA A 320 3.08 24.21 1.03
CA ALA A 320 4.46 23.83 1.35
C ALA A 320 4.86 24.47 2.70
N GLY A 321 5.41 23.67 3.61
CA GLY A 321 5.67 24.06 5.00
C GLY A 321 4.51 23.74 5.97
N GLU A 322 3.32 23.40 5.49
CA GLU A 322 2.19 23.03 6.35
C GLU A 322 2.44 21.67 7.02
N ARG A 323 2.13 21.56 8.32
CA ARG A 323 2.18 20.28 9.04
C ARG A 323 1.01 19.42 8.58
N ARG A 324 1.25 18.14 8.38
CA ARG A 324 0.22 17.16 8.03
C ARG A 324 0.38 15.91 8.89
N ILE A 325 -0.74 15.25 9.14
CA ILE A 325 -0.77 13.97 9.82
C ILE A 325 -0.87 12.87 8.77
N SER A 326 0.08 11.96 8.78
CA SER A 326 0.15 10.78 7.93
C SER A 326 -0.30 9.56 8.74
N CYS A 327 -1.41 8.94 8.35
CA CYS A 327 -1.87 7.68 8.93
C CYS A 327 -1.59 6.54 7.95
N THR A 328 -0.91 5.49 8.41
CA THR A 328 -0.57 4.32 7.59
C THR A 328 -1.36 3.10 8.00
N ALA A 329 -2.17 2.56 7.08
CA ALA A 329 -2.82 1.26 7.23
C ALA A 329 -2.30 0.32 6.15
N HIS A 330 -1.67 -0.78 6.56
CA HIS A 330 -0.98 -1.70 5.66
C HIS A 330 0.12 -0.97 4.86
N THR A 331 -0.07 -0.83 3.55
CA THR A 331 0.87 -0.21 2.60
C THR A 331 0.38 1.15 2.11
N THR A 332 -0.81 1.58 2.52
CA THR A 332 -1.39 2.87 2.12
C THR A 332 -1.23 3.87 3.24
N THR A 333 -0.55 4.97 2.94
CA THR A 333 -0.44 6.14 3.81
C THR A 333 -1.39 7.22 3.29
N SER A 334 -2.31 7.67 4.14
CA SER A 334 -3.20 8.79 3.85
C SER A 334 -2.77 10.01 4.65
N ASN A 335 -2.74 11.17 3.99
CA ASN A 335 -2.35 12.43 4.60
C ASN A 335 -3.58 13.29 4.90
N PHE A 336 -3.60 13.92 6.07
CA PHE A 336 -4.69 14.73 6.58
C PHE A 336 -4.20 16.07 7.11
N LYS A 337 -5.03 17.11 6.99
CA LYS A 337 -4.84 18.37 7.74
C LYS A 337 -5.13 18.13 9.23
N LEU A 338 -4.43 18.82 10.11
CA LEU A 338 -4.52 18.62 11.57
C LEU A 338 -5.94 18.79 12.08
N ALA A 339 -6.58 19.92 11.76
CA ALA A 339 -7.95 20.21 12.20
C ALA A 339 -8.96 19.15 11.75
N ALA A 340 -8.79 18.62 10.53
CA ALA A 340 -9.71 17.66 9.94
C ALA A 340 -9.64 16.27 10.61
N VAL A 341 -8.46 15.84 11.09
CA VAL A 341 -8.26 14.51 11.68
C VAL A 341 -8.29 14.52 13.22
N ALA A 342 -8.20 15.70 13.84
CA ALA A 342 -8.16 15.85 15.30
C ALA A 342 -9.30 15.12 16.03
N PRO A 343 -10.58 15.18 15.58
CA PRO A 343 -11.67 14.47 16.26
C PRO A 343 -11.48 12.94 16.23
N SER A 344 -11.09 12.39 15.08
CA SER A 344 -10.82 10.96 14.94
C SER A 344 -9.62 10.52 15.77
N LEU A 345 -8.53 11.30 15.78
CA LEU A 345 -7.33 10.98 16.55
C LEU A 345 -7.60 10.99 18.06
N ARG A 346 -8.41 11.93 18.56
CA ARG A 346 -8.82 11.95 19.97
C ARG A 346 -9.66 10.74 20.34
N ALA A 347 -10.64 10.40 19.51
CA ALA A 347 -11.46 9.21 19.71
C ALA A 347 -10.59 7.94 19.78
N LEU A 348 -9.51 7.87 19.00
CA LEU A 348 -8.53 6.77 19.08
C LEU A 348 -7.70 6.77 20.36
N LEU A 349 -7.19 7.93 20.77
CA LEU A 349 -6.39 8.05 22.00
C LEU A 349 -7.20 7.72 23.25
N ALA A 350 -8.49 8.06 23.27
CA ALA A 350 -9.41 7.68 24.34
C ALA A 350 -9.59 6.16 24.48
N LEU A 351 -9.36 5.39 23.41
CA LEU A 351 -9.46 3.93 23.42
C LEU A 351 -8.18 3.23 23.90
N VAL A 352 -7.05 3.94 23.96
CA VAL A 352 -5.73 3.34 24.28
C VAL A 352 -5.13 4.07 25.50
N PRO A 353 -5.48 3.65 26.73
CA PRO A 353 -4.93 4.27 27.93
C PRO A 353 -3.40 4.13 27.93
N GLY A 354 -2.71 5.21 28.34
CA GLY A 354 -1.24 5.27 28.39
C GLY A 354 -0.56 5.76 27.11
N ARG A 355 -1.25 5.84 25.97
CA ARG A 355 -0.72 6.52 24.78
C ARG A 355 -1.16 7.99 24.78
N LYS A 356 -0.17 8.89 24.81
CA LYS A 356 -0.36 10.34 24.70
C LYS A 356 -0.03 10.81 23.28
N LEU A 357 -0.54 11.99 22.89
CA LEU A 357 -0.18 12.66 21.62
C LEU A 357 1.33 12.84 21.47
N GLU A 358 2.04 13.06 22.58
CA GLU A 358 3.49 13.27 22.64
C GLU A 358 4.30 12.06 22.15
N HIS A 359 3.72 10.86 22.17
CA HIS A 359 4.40 9.64 21.70
C HIS A 359 4.30 9.44 20.18
N ILE A 360 3.58 10.31 19.46
CA ILE A 360 3.44 10.23 18.01
C ILE A 360 4.74 10.71 17.35
N GLU A 361 5.23 9.96 16.37
CA GLU A 361 6.44 10.32 15.63
C GLU A 361 6.26 11.70 14.96
N GLY A 362 7.22 12.61 15.17
CA GLY A 362 7.16 13.96 14.62
C GLY A 362 6.33 14.96 15.45
N TYR A 363 5.85 14.62 16.64
CA TYR A 363 5.12 15.56 17.52
C TYR A 363 5.90 16.84 17.81
N GLY A 364 7.23 16.76 17.95
CA GLY A 364 8.09 17.93 18.17
C GLY A 364 8.17 18.93 17.00
N LEU A 365 7.56 18.63 15.85
CA LEU A 365 7.46 19.55 14.70
C LEU A 365 6.24 20.48 14.79
N LEU A 366 5.34 20.23 15.75
CA LEU A 366 4.13 21.02 15.95
C LEU A 366 4.41 22.29 16.75
N ASP A 367 3.80 23.38 16.33
CA ASP A 367 3.78 24.61 17.13
C ASP A 367 2.82 24.45 18.33
N ALA A 368 2.96 25.31 19.34
CA ALA A 368 2.14 25.25 20.55
C ALA A 368 0.64 25.38 20.25
N GLU A 369 0.26 26.19 19.26
CA GLU A 369 -1.12 26.37 18.81
C GLU A 369 -1.65 25.12 18.09
N GLU A 370 -0.85 24.51 17.21
CA GLU A 370 -1.22 23.27 16.51
C GLU A 370 -1.35 22.10 17.49
N ALA A 371 -0.45 22.03 18.47
CA ALA A 371 -0.53 21.07 19.57
C ALA A 371 -1.78 21.29 20.42
N ALA A 372 -2.16 22.56 20.67
CA ALA A 372 -3.40 22.90 21.38
C ALA A 372 -4.63 22.51 20.56
N LEU A 373 -4.66 22.71 19.24
CA LEU A 373 -5.78 22.30 18.37
C LEU A 373 -6.03 20.78 18.43
N LEU A 374 -4.96 19.97 18.40
CA LEU A 374 -5.08 18.52 18.53
C LEU A 374 -5.65 18.13 19.91
N LYS A 375 -5.27 18.86 20.96
CA LYS A 375 -5.81 18.65 22.32
C LYS A 375 -7.28 19.11 22.43
N GLN A 376 -7.63 20.29 21.92
CA GLN A 376 -8.87 21.03 22.18
C GLN A 376 -10.08 20.68 21.33
N ALA A 377 -9.93 20.18 20.09
CA ALA A 377 -11.04 19.99 19.13
C ALA A 377 -12.11 18.92 19.52
N GLY A 378 -12.43 18.75 20.81
CA GLY A 378 -13.32 17.76 21.41
C GLY A 378 -14.66 18.32 21.91
N GLY A 379 -14.95 19.59 21.64
CA GLY A 379 -16.34 20.04 21.60
C GLY A 379 -16.98 19.50 20.31
N ASN A 380 -18.22 19.00 20.40
CA ASN A 380 -19.07 18.68 19.25
C ASN A 380 -19.46 19.97 18.47
N GLU A 381 -18.50 20.81 18.10
CA GLU A 381 -18.75 21.81 17.08
C GLU A 381 -18.73 21.11 15.73
N GLU A 382 -19.95 20.90 15.24
CA GLU A 382 -20.28 20.66 13.85
C GLU A 382 -19.32 21.46 12.96
N VAL A 383 -18.58 20.75 12.10
CA VAL A 383 -17.52 21.30 11.26
C VAL A 383 -18.12 22.41 10.38
N ALA A 384 -18.07 23.65 10.86
CA ALA A 384 -18.42 24.82 10.08
C ALA A 384 -17.51 24.82 8.86
N ALA A 385 -18.12 24.72 7.68
CA ALA A 385 -17.43 24.70 6.40
C ALA A 385 -16.46 25.87 6.33
N VAL A 386 -15.16 25.58 6.34
CA VAL A 386 -14.11 26.59 6.22
C VAL A 386 -14.33 27.31 4.88
N PRO A 387 -14.57 28.63 4.87
CA PRO A 387 -14.73 29.36 3.62
C PRO A 387 -13.40 29.32 2.88
N ALA A 388 -13.45 28.95 1.59
CA ALA A 388 -12.32 28.97 0.69
C ALA A 388 -11.89 30.44 0.47
N VAL A 389 -10.98 30.94 1.31
CA VAL A 389 -10.38 32.27 1.14
C VAL A 389 -9.41 32.19 -0.04
N GLY A 390 -9.82 32.75 -1.17
CA GLY A 390 -8.93 33.09 -2.27
C GLY A 390 -8.22 34.40 -1.96
N ALA A 391 -6.89 34.39 -1.98
CA ALA A 391 -6.07 35.56 -2.26
C ALA A 391 -4.60 35.14 -2.48
N THR A 392 -4.12 35.42 -3.69
CA THR A 392 -2.69 35.55 -4.06
C THR A 392 -2.18 36.90 -3.50
N PRO A 393 -0.95 36.97 -2.96
CA PRO A 393 0.18 37.55 -3.71
C PRO A 393 1.47 36.71 -3.54
N GLU A 394 2.22 36.39 -4.60
CA GLU A 394 3.33 37.20 -5.16
C GLU A 394 4.36 37.67 -4.12
N GLN A 395 5.39 36.85 -3.90
CA GLN A 395 6.84 37.17 -3.95
C GLN A 395 7.61 35.98 -3.34
N THR A 396 8.55 35.42 -4.09
CA THR A 396 9.55 34.47 -3.55
C THR A 396 10.93 34.96 -3.93
N GLU A 397 11.56 35.63 -2.97
CA GLU A 397 13.01 35.75 -2.91
C GLU A 397 13.61 34.36 -2.67
N ALA A 398 14.65 34.05 -3.44
CA ALA A 398 15.40 32.83 -3.35
C ALA A 398 16.28 32.84 -2.09
N VAL A 399 15.99 31.95 -1.14
CA VAL A 399 16.92 31.64 -0.05
C VAL A 399 17.79 30.46 -0.47
N GLU A 400 19.08 30.75 -0.65
CA GLU A 400 20.12 29.79 -0.94
C GLU A 400 20.34 28.82 0.23
N ALA A 401 20.28 27.51 -0.05
CA ALA A 401 20.70 26.47 0.87
C ALA A 401 22.19 26.17 0.65
N GLY A 402 23.00 26.38 1.70
CA GLY A 402 24.43 26.10 1.72
C GLY A 402 24.79 24.59 1.69
N PRO A 403 26.06 24.27 1.40
CA PRO A 403 26.44 23.01 0.77
C PRO A 403 27.01 21.97 1.74
N ALA A 404 26.74 20.69 1.49
CA ALA A 404 27.52 19.58 2.03
C ALA A 404 27.70 18.46 0.99
N ALA A 405 28.88 18.51 0.35
CA ALA A 405 29.70 17.41 -0.14
C ALA A 405 29.05 16.18 -0.81
N ALA A 406 29.14 16.13 -2.14
CA ALA A 406 29.86 15.07 -2.87
C ALA A 406 30.04 15.52 -4.33
N GLN A 407 31.21 15.29 -4.91
CA GLN A 407 31.56 15.62 -6.30
C GLN A 407 30.82 14.74 -7.32
N GLY A 408 29.48 14.74 -7.27
CA GLY A 408 28.64 14.13 -8.29
C GLY A 408 28.63 15.03 -9.52
N GLY A 409 28.90 14.46 -10.68
CA GLY A 409 28.80 15.20 -11.95
C GLY A 409 27.44 15.90 -12.07
N SER A 410 27.43 17.14 -12.57
CA SER A 410 26.19 17.89 -12.76
C SER A 410 25.24 17.14 -13.71
N GLN A 411 23.97 17.03 -13.33
CA GLN A 411 22.94 16.40 -14.16
C GLN A 411 22.86 17.05 -15.56
N PRO A 412 22.55 16.29 -16.63
CA PRO A 412 22.30 16.85 -17.96
C PRO A 412 21.22 17.94 -17.93
N LYS A 413 21.52 19.09 -18.55
CA LYS A 413 20.58 20.21 -18.68
C LYS A 413 19.33 19.78 -19.46
N LYS A 414 18.16 20.16 -18.96
CA LYS A 414 16.87 19.94 -19.64
C LYS A 414 16.87 20.67 -20.98
N GLY A 415 16.43 20.01 -22.05
CA GLY A 415 16.32 20.60 -23.40
C GLY A 415 17.44 20.20 -24.37
N ALA A 416 18.60 19.75 -23.87
CA ALA A 416 19.72 19.29 -24.70
C ALA A 416 19.95 17.78 -24.56
N VAL A 417 20.43 17.13 -25.63
CA VAL A 417 20.86 15.71 -25.59
C VAL A 417 22.35 15.69 -25.31
N SER A 418 22.73 15.39 -24.06
CA SER A 418 24.12 15.42 -23.57
C SER A 418 24.93 14.18 -23.95
N ARG A 419 24.26 13.05 -24.21
CA ARG A 419 24.85 11.71 -24.37
C ARG A 419 25.77 11.35 -23.20
N ALA A 420 25.40 11.78 -21.99
CA ALA A 420 26.19 11.52 -20.79
C ALA A 420 26.33 10.02 -20.54
N LYS A 421 27.56 9.59 -20.25
CA LYS A 421 27.91 8.22 -19.85
C LYS A 421 28.29 8.24 -18.38
N GLY A 422 27.97 7.17 -17.66
CA GLY A 422 28.37 7.03 -16.26
C GLY A 422 27.39 6.24 -15.43
N ARG A 423 27.75 6.07 -14.16
CA ARG A 423 26.86 5.52 -13.15
C ARG A 423 25.94 6.62 -12.62
N VAL A 424 24.71 6.23 -12.30
CA VAL A 424 23.72 7.11 -11.71
C VAL A 424 23.08 6.45 -10.51
N ALA A 425 22.66 7.27 -9.56
CA ALA A 425 21.85 6.89 -8.42
C ALA A 425 20.50 7.62 -8.46
N TRP A 426 19.43 6.95 -8.02
CA TRP A 426 18.10 7.57 -7.88
C TRP A 426 17.37 7.01 -6.66
N ARG A 427 16.42 7.78 -6.12
CA ARG A 427 15.56 7.32 -5.02
C ARG A 427 14.34 6.59 -5.55
N PHE A 428 14.08 5.38 -5.06
CA PHE A 428 12.90 4.58 -5.37
C PHE A 428 12.40 3.88 -4.10
N ALA A 429 11.15 4.15 -3.71
CA ALA A 429 10.52 3.58 -2.52
C ALA A 429 11.37 3.73 -1.24
N GLY A 430 11.97 4.90 -1.02
CA GLY A 430 12.82 5.17 0.15
C GLY A 430 14.27 4.67 0.03
N HIS A 431 14.58 3.82 -0.95
CA HIS A 431 15.94 3.29 -1.16
C HIS A 431 16.68 4.01 -2.28
N VAL A 432 18.01 4.10 -2.17
CA VAL A 432 18.87 4.58 -3.25
C VAL A 432 19.21 3.39 -4.16
N CYS A 433 18.81 3.49 -5.42
CA CYS A 433 19.08 2.51 -6.46
C CYS A 433 20.19 3.02 -7.38
N PHE A 434 20.97 2.08 -7.96
CA PHE A 434 22.08 2.40 -8.86
C PHE A 434 21.89 1.77 -10.25
N GLY A 435 22.46 2.41 -11.26
CA GLY A 435 22.41 1.96 -12.64
C GLY A 435 23.42 2.66 -13.55
N THR A 436 23.45 2.27 -14.82
CA THR A 436 24.35 2.86 -15.83
C THR A 436 23.54 3.57 -16.90
N LEU A 437 23.92 4.81 -17.25
CA LEU A 437 23.21 5.59 -18.28
C LEU A 437 23.31 4.94 -19.67
N LEU A 438 22.23 5.07 -20.42
CA LEU A 438 22.09 4.63 -21.81
C LEU A 438 22.07 5.86 -22.73
N PRO A 439 23.24 6.38 -23.17
CA PRO A 439 23.33 7.63 -23.92
C PRO A 439 22.62 7.58 -25.28
N ALA A 440 22.49 6.39 -25.87
CA ALA A 440 21.79 6.18 -27.13
C ALA A 440 20.26 6.37 -27.02
N GLN A 441 19.70 6.25 -25.81
CA GLN A 441 18.26 6.39 -25.59
C GLN A 441 17.89 7.76 -25.01
N GLU A 442 18.86 8.66 -24.81
CA GLU A 442 18.62 9.96 -24.20
C GLU A 442 17.73 10.86 -25.09
N THR A 443 16.70 11.46 -24.48
CA THR A 443 15.81 12.43 -25.13
C THR A 443 16.07 13.83 -24.58
N LYS A 444 15.47 14.87 -25.18
CA LYS A 444 15.59 16.25 -24.66
C LYS A 444 15.07 16.41 -23.22
N THR A 445 14.16 15.55 -22.77
CA THR A 445 13.48 15.65 -21.47
C THR A 445 13.87 14.56 -20.48
N HIS A 446 14.35 13.39 -20.95
CA HIS A 446 14.64 12.24 -20.09
C HIS A 446 15.99 11.59 -20.42
N CYS A 447 16.63 11.07 -19.38
CA CYS A 447 17.72 10.10 -19.45
C CYS A 447 17.17 8.70 -19.16
N TYR A 448 17.86 7.66 -19.64
CA TYR A 448 17.53 6.28 -19.34
C TYR A 448 18.73 5.60 -18.70
N ALA A 449 18.48 4.79 -17.66
CA ALA A 449 19.52 4.03 -16.97
C ALA A 449 19.14 2.55 -16.89
N ARG A 450 20.10 1.67 -17.14
CA ARG A 450 19.95 0.23 -16.94
C ARG A 450 20.32 -0.12 -15.50
N THR A 451 19.42 -0.79 -14.78
CA THR A 451 19.66 -1.28 -13.43
C THR A 451 20.55 -2.53 -13.45
N HIS A 452 21.10 -2.92 -12.29
CA HIS A 452 21.84 -4.19 -12.15
C HIS A 452 21.00 -5.44 -12.51
N LYS A 453 19.66 -5.35 -12.50
CA LYS A 453 18.74 -6.42 -12.90
C LYS A 453 18.36 -6.37 -14.39
N GLY A 454 19.01 -5.54 -15.19
CA GLY A 454 18.73 -5.39 -16.62
C GLY A 454 17.51 -4.53 -16.97
N ASN A 455 16.71 -4.08 -15.99
CA ASN A 455 15.56 -3.22 -16.22
C ASN A 455 16.00 -1.80 -16.62
N THR A 456 15.27 -1.16 -17.52
CA THR A 456 15.50 0.25 -17.88
C THR A 456 14.62 1.17 -17.03
N LYS A 457 15.24 2.20 -16.43
CA LYS A 457 14.56 3.26 -15.68
C LYS A 457 14.62 4.57 -16.42
N THR A 458 13.49 5.25 -16.47
CA THR A 458 13.35 6.60 -17.04
C THR A 458 13.63 7.63 -15.95
N LEU A 459 14.54 8.56 -16.21
CA LEU A 459 15.01 9.58 -15.29
C LEU A 459 14.76 10.97 -15.90
N THR A 460 13.90 11.78 -15.28
CA THR A 460 13.59 13.13 -15.80
C THR A 460 14.77 14.07 -15.59
N LYS A 461 15.22 14.75 -16.66
CA LYS A 461 16.31 15.73 -16.57
C LYS A 461 15.90 16.96 -15.77
N GLY A 462 16.81 17.45 -14.93
CA GLY A 462 16.55 18.54 -13.98
C GLY A 462 15.69 18.12 -12.78
N GLY A 463 15.34 16.84 -12.66
CA GLY A 463 14.65 16.32 -11.48
C GLY A 463 15.64 16.01 -10.35
N ALA A 464 15.30 16.42 -9.12
CA ALA A 464 16.11 16.17 -7.92
C ALA A 464 16.11 14.71 -7.42
N SER A 465 15.40 13.80 -8.10
CA SER A 465 15.24 12.41 -7.68
C SER A 465 16.41 11.50 -8.04
N TRP A 466 17.41 12.01 -8.77
CA TRP A 466 18.59 11.25 -9.19
C TRP A 466 19.81 12.15 -9.43
N TRP A 467 21.00 11.56 -9.36
CA TRP A 467 22.28 12.23 -9.56
C TRP A 467 23.31 11.29 -10.20
N LEU A 468 24.36 11.85 -10.81
CA LEU A 468 25.51 11.09 -11.30
C LEU A 468 26.39 10.67 -10.10
N VAL A 469 26.91 9.44 -10.15
CA VAL A 469 27.74 8.82 -9.09
C VAL A 469 29.18 8.72 -9.52
#